data_AF-A0A0G1F8A7-F1
#
_entry.id   AF-A0A0G1F8A7-F1
#
_cell.length_a   1.000
_cell.length_b   1.000
_cell.length_c   1.000
_cell.angle_alpha   90.00
_cell.angle_beta   90.00
_cell.angle_gamma   90.00
#
_symmetry.space_group_name_H-M   'P 1'
#
loop_
_entity.id
_entity.type
_entity.pdbx_description
1 polymer ?
#
loop_
_entity_poly.entity_id
_entity_poly.type
_entity_poly.pdbx_seq_one_letter_code
_entity_poly.pdbx_strand_id
1 'polypeptide(L)'
;MWKEGIGLLYVKNGINLEPILYGGEQERKLRPGTENVPAIVGLAEALKIAEQEREKESARLIKIRDYFIGRLLGEIPKTVLNGHSAERLPNNINVSILDAEGESIVLYLDEAGVACSTGSACTSLRQKHNQKRHRLCNEGFA
;
A
#
# COMPACT_ATOMS: atom_id res chain seq x y z
N MET A 1 -19.29 -2.67 4.70
CA MET A 1 -19.46 -1.30 4.15
C MET A 1 -18.65 -1.27 2.86
N TRP A 2 -19.33 -1.31 1.71
CA TRP A 2 -18.69 -1.47 0.41
C TRP A 2 -17.84 -0.23 0.11
N LYS A 3 -16.51 -0.38 0.09
CA LYS A 3 -15.64 0.60 -0.56
C LYS A 3 -15.76 0.37 -2.05
N GLU A 4 -16.66 1.09 -2.71
CA GLU A 4 -16.68 1.15 -4.16
C GLU A 4 -15.44 1.94 -4.59
N GLY A 5 -14.45 1.25 -5.16
CA GLY A 5 -13.25 1.86 -5.71
C GLY A 5 -13.49 2.39 -7.12
N ILE A 6 -12.86 3.51 -7.46
CA ILE A 6 -12.79 4.04 -8.82
C ILE A 6 -11.33 4.10 -9.27
N GLY A 7 -11.09 3.85 -10.54
CA GLY A 7 -9.77 3.91 -11.17
C GLY A 7 -9.88 4.26 -12.63
N LEU A 8 -8.75 4.62 -13.22
CA LEU A 8 -8.61 5.01 -14.62
C LEU A 8 -7.53 4.14 -15.27
N LEU A 9 -7.80 3.69 -16.49
CA LEU A 9 -6.80 3.11 -17.38
C LEU A 9 -6.66 4.01 -18.61
N TYR A 10 -5.45 4.53 -18.84
CA TYR A 10 -5.14 5.25 -20.07
C TYR A 10 -4.57 4.30 -21.12
N VAL A 11 -5.13 4.33 -22.33
CA VAL A 11 -4.71 3.50 -23.46
C VAL A 11 -4.32 4.44 -24.60
N LYS A 12 -3.04 4.38 -25.01
CA LYS A 12 -2.55 5.17 -26.14
C LYS A 12 -3.24 4.70 -27.43
N ASN A 13 -3.58 5.67 -28.30
CA ASN A 13 -4.15 5.37 -29.60
C ASN A 13 -3.29 4.37 -30.40
N GLY A 14 -3.93 3.41 -31.04
CA GLY A 14 -3.29 2.34 -31.81
C GLY A 14 -3.01 1.05 -31.03
N ILE A 15 -3.26 1.03 -29.71
CA ILE A 15 -3.19 -0.19 -28.91
C ILE A 15 -4.58 -0.83 -28.89
N ASN A 16 -4.67 -2.10 -29.33
CA ASN A 16 -5.89 -2.89 -29.20
C ASN A 16 -5.83 -3.70 -27.90
N LEU A 17 -6.88 -3.61 -27.08
CA LEU A 17 -7.00 -4.35 -25.82
C LEU A 17 -8.17 -5.32 -25.90
N GLU A 18 -7.96 -6.52 -25.39
CA GLU A 18 -9.04 -7.47 -25.20
C GLU A 18 -9.74 -7.23 -23.85
N PRO A 19 -11.09 -7.20 -23.81
CA PRO A 19 -11.82 -7.06 -22.56
C PRO A 19 -11.57 -8.27 -21.64
N ILE A 20 -11.34 -8.00 -20.36
CA ILE A 20 -11.29 -9.06 -19.34
C ILE A 20 -12.71 -9.47 -18.91
N LEU A 21 -13.64 -8.50 -18.99
CA LEU A 21 -15.04 -8.65 -18.64
C LEU A 21 -15.89 -8.43 -19.89
N TYR A 22 -16.91 -9.26 -20.07
CA TYR A 22 -17.80 -9.22 -21.22
C TYR A 22 -19.22 -8.85 -20.77
N GLY A 23 -19.94 -8.07 -21.59
CA GLY A 23 -21.26 -7.58 -21.25
C GLY A 23 -21.67 -6.39 -22.11
N GLY A 24 -22.22 -5.37 -21.47
CA GLY A 24 -22.68 -4.14 -22.14
C GLY A 24 -21.58 -3.37 -22.87
N GLU A 25 -21.99 -2.37 -23.63
CA GLU A 25 -21.11 -1.61 -24.54
C GLU A 25 -20.43 -0.38 -23.90
N GLN A 26 -20.50 -0.25 -22.57
CA GLN A 26 -19.86 0.85 -21.83
C GLN A 26 -18.34 0.85 -22.00
N GLU A 27 -17.70 2.01 -21.76
CA GLU A 27 -16.24 2.19 -21.81
C GLU A 27 -15.61 1.58 -23.09
N ARG A 28 -16.22 1.87 -24.25
CA ARG A 28 -15.79 1.38 -25.58
C ARG A 28 -15.78 -0.15 -25.68
N LYS A 29 -16.70 -0.83 -24.99
CA LYS A 29 -16.79 -2.29 -24.87
C LYS A 29 -15.61 -2.95 -24.13
N LEU A 30 -14.74 -2.16 -23.49
CA LEU A 30 -13.58 -2.68 -22.75
C LEU A 30 -13.89 -2.99 -21.28
N ARG A 31 -14.87 -2.30 -20.70
CA ARG A 31 -15.28 -2.50 -19.31
C ARG A 31 -16.80 -2.37 -19.20
N PRO A 32 -17.54 -3.48 -19.19
CA PRO A 32 -19.00 -3.46 -19.06
C PRO A 32 -19.43 -3.03 -17.66
N GLY A 33 -20.67 -2.54 -17.56
CA GLY A 33 -21.31 -2.14 -16.31
C GLY A 33 -21.71 -0.67 -16.32
N THR A 34 -22.77 -0.33 -15.57
CA THR A 34 -23.25 1.05 -15.44
C THR A 34 -22.16 1.93 -14.84
N GLU A 35 -21.93 3.07 -15.45
CA GLU A 35 -20.91 4.03 -15.04
C GLU A 35 -21.24 4.62 -13.66
N ASN A 36 -20.26 4.62 -12.76
CA ASN A 36 -20.40 5.27 -11.45
C ASN A 36 -20.11 6.77 -11.62
N VAL A 37 -21.07 7.51 -12.17
CA VAL A 37 -20.92 8.95 -12.50
C VAL A 37 -20.43 9.78 -11.32
N PRO A 38 -20.96 9.64 -10.08
CA PRO A 38 -20.43 10.38 -8.93
C PRO A 38 -18.95 10.10 -8.64
N ALA A 39 -18.53 8.83 -8.69
CA ALA A 39 -17.14 8.45 -8.45
C ALA A 39 -16.21 8.93 -9.58
N ILE A 40 -16.69 8.95 -10.83
CA ILE A 40 -15.96 9.48 -11.98
C ILE A 40 -15.70 10.97 -11.82
N VAL A 41 -16.72 11.76 -11.47
CA VAL A 41 -16.57 13.20 -11.22
C VAL A 41 -15.64 13.46 -10.04
N GLY A 42 -15.76 12.68 -8.96
CA GLY A 42 -14.87 12.77 -7.81
C GLY A 42 -13.41 12.49 -8.16
N LEU A 43 -13.14 11.45 -8.96
CA LEU A 43 -11.79 11.14 -9.44
C LEU A 43 -11.23 12.27 -10.32
N ALA A 44 -12.04 12.83 -11.21
CA ALA A 44 -11.62 13.92 -12.09
C ALA A 44 -11.20 15.17 -11.30
N GLU A 45 -11.97 15.58 -10.30
CA GLU A 45 -11.61 16.74 -9.47
C GLU A 45 -10.40 16.44 -8.57
N ALA A 46 -10.31 15.22 -8.01
CA ALA A 46 -9.14 14.81 -7.24
C ALA A 46 -7.85 14.84 -8.06
N LEU A 47 -7.87 14.36 -9.31
CA LEU A 47 -6.72 14.43 -10.23
C LEU A 47 -6.34 15.87 -10.56
N LYS A 48 -7.34 16.73 -10.78
CA LYS A 48 -7.11 18.16 -11.06
C LYS A 48 -6.42 18.87 -9.89
N ILE A 49 -6.89 18.66 -8.66
CA ILE A 49 -6.27 19.22 -7.45
C ILE A 49 -4.86 18.63 -7.25
N ALA A 50 -4.72 17.31 -7.37
CA ALA A 50 -3.44 16.64 -7.20
C ALA A 50 -2.37 17.15 -8.19
N GLU A 51 -2.74 17.41 -9.45
CA GLU A 51 -1.83 17.98 -10.44
C GLU A 51 -1.46 19.44 -10.13
N GLN A 52 -2.44 20.26 -9.71
CA GLN A 52 -2.20 21.67 -9.33
C GLN A 52 -1.26 21.81 -8.14
N GLU A 53 -1.37 20.91 -7.16
CA GLU A 53 -0.56 20.94 -5.94
C GLU A 53 0.74 20.14 -6.05
N ARG A 54 0.91 19.33 -7.12
CA ARG A 54 1.94 18.29 -7.25
C ARG A 54 3.33 18.78 -6.88
N GLU A 55 3.80 19.87 -7.48
CA GLU A 55 5.17 20.35 -7.31
C GLU A 55 5.41 20.90 -5.91
N LYS A 56 4.48 21.74 -5.43
CA LYS A 56 4.54 22.34 -4.08
C LYS A 56 4.50 21.27 -3.00
N GLU A 57 3.59 20.32 -3.13
CA GLU A 57 3.42 19.26 -2.16
C GLU A 57 4.58 18.27 -2.19
N SER A 58 5.08 17.92 -3.38
CA SER A 58 6.29 17.09 -3.51
C SER A 58 7.49 17.72 -2.81
N ALA A 59 7.73 19.03 -3.00
CA ALA A 59 8.82 19.73 -2.33
C ALA A 59 8.68 19.76 -0.80
N ARG A 60 7.45 19.92 -0.29
CA ARG A 60 7.15 19.87 1.14
C ARG A 60 7.40 18.48 1.72
N LEU A 61 6.89 17.45 1.05
CA LEU A 61 6.98 16.05 1.48
C LEU A 61 8.43 15.55 1.47
N ILE A 62 9.24 15.92 0.47
CA ILE A 62 10.67 15.58 0.42
C ILE A 62 11.38 16.06 1.68
N LYS A 63 11.16 17.31 2.11
CA LYS A 63 11.79 17.85 3.33
C LYS A 63 11.41 17.06 4.58
N ILE A 64 10.13 16.73 4.73
CA ILE A 64 9.62 15.97 5.87
C ILE A 64 10.18 14.55 5.85
N ARG A 65 10.18 13.91 4.69
CA ARG A 65 10.70 12.57 4.46
C ARG A 65 12.18 12.49 4.81
N ASP A 66 13.00 13.38 4.29
CA ASP A 66 14.45 13.37 4.47
C ASP A 66 14.82 13.67 5.94
N TYR A 67 14.09 14.60 6.57
CA TYR A 67 14.21 14.84 8.00
C TYR A 67 13.91 13.56 8.81
N PHE A 68 12.79 12.90 8.54
CA PHE A 68 12.40 11.69 9.26
C PHE A 68 13.37 10.53 9.04
N ILE A 69 13.81 10.30 7.81
CA ILE A 69 14.81 9.28 7.48
C ILE A 69 16.13 9.55 8.22
N GLY A 70 16.61 10.79 8.22
CA GLY A 70 17.85 11.15 8.91
C GLY A 70 17.79 10.90 10.41
N ARG A 71 16.66 11.25 11.04
CA ARG A 71 16.42 10.98 12.47
C ARG A 71 16.36 9.48 12.75
N LEU A 72 15.60 8.74 11.94
CA LEU A 72 15.38 7.32 12.15
C LEU A 72 16.68 6.50 11.99
N LEU A 73 17.52 6.81 10.99
CA LEU A 73 18.82 6.17 10.83
C LEU A 73 19.86 6.60 11.87
N GLY A 74 19.75 7.81 12.40
CA GLY A 74 20.67 8.33 13.42
C GLY A 74 20.33 7.90 14.85
N GLU A 75 19.05 7.66 15.14
CA GLU A 75 18.56 7.40 16.51
C GLU A 75 18.21 5.93 16.76
N ILE A 76 17.76 5.20 15.73
CA ILE A 76 17.35 3.80 15.89
C ILE A 76 18.47 2.88 15.39
N PRO A 77 19.13 2.12 16.28
CA PRO A 77 20.22 1.24 15.89
C PRO A 77 19.72 0.12 14.96
N LYS A 78 20.63 -0.38 14.12
CA LYS A 78 20.37 -1.48 13.18
C LYS A 78 19.21 -1.21 12.20
N THR A 79 19.00 0.06 11.85
CA THR A 79 17.98 0.44 10.87
C THR A 79 18.58 0.63 9.49
N VAL A 80 17.91 0.08 8.47
CA VAL A 80 18.33 0.14 7.07
C VAL A 80 17.21 0.71 6.23
N LEU A 81 17.54 1.65 5.34
CA LEU A 81 16.59 2.21 4.38
C LEU A 81 16.45 1.29 3.17
N ASN A 82 15.21 0.89 2.84
CA ASN A 82 14.92 0.00 1.72
C ASN A 82 14.67 0.80 0.43
N GLY A 83 15.38 0.47 -0.65
CA GLY A 83 15.27 1.14 -1.94
C GLY A 83 16.22 2.35 -2.09
N HIS A 84 16.10 3.07 -3.22
CA HIS A 84 17.03 4.14 -3.56
C HIS A 84 16.90 5.35 -2.61
N SER A 85 18.02 5.99 -2.26
CA SER A 85 18.05 7.15 -1.36
C SER A 85 17.48 8.41 -2.02
N ALA A 86 17.95 8.75 -3.23
CA ALA A 86 17.54 9.94 -3.98
C ALA A 86 16.33 9.71 -4.91
N GLU A 87 16.36 8.69 -5.77
CA GLU A 87 15.29 8.37 -6.74
C GLU A 87 14.12 7.63 -6.07
N ARG A 88 13.32 8.37 -5.30
CA ARG A 88 12.22 7.83 -4.50
C ARG A 88 11.02 8.78 -4.52
N LEU A 89 9.83 8.20 -4.38
CA LEU A 89 8.59 8.95 -4.14
C LEU A 89 8.68 9.88 -2.91
N PRO A 90 8.26 11.16 -3.01
CA PRO A 90 8.30 12.13 -1.91
C PRO A 90 7.61 11.68 -0.61
N ASN A 91 6.57 10.86 -0.72
CA ASN A 91 5.70 10.45 0.39
C ASN A 91 6.02 9.07 0.98
N ASN A 92 7.08 8.40 0.52
CA ASN A 92 7.38 7.03 0.93
C ASN A 92 8.58 6.97 1.88
N ILE A 93 8.44 6.19 2.96
CA ILE A 93 9.53 5.79 3.84
C ILE A 93 9.37 4.29 4.07
N ASN A 94 10.36 3.50 3.66
CA ASN A 94 10.38 2.06 3.84
C ASN A 94 11.70 1.67 4.48
N VAL A 95 11.65 1.08 5.67
CA VAL A 95 12.82 0.80 6.50
C VAL A 95 12.73 -0.60 7.10
N SER A 96 13.88 -1.21 7.30
CA SER A 96 14.04 -2.50 7.98
C SER A 96 14.81 -2.26 9.28
N ILE A 97 14.22 -2.60 10.40
CA ILE A 97 14.90 -2.61 11.70
C ILE A 97 15.31 -4.05 11.96
N LEU A 98 16.62 -4.32 11.97
CA LEU A 98 17.11 -5.68 12.18
C LEU A 98 16.80 -6.12 13.62
N ASP A 99 16.55 -7.41 13.78
CA ASP A 99 16.22 -8.06 15.06
C ASP A 99 14.87 -7.61 15.67
N ALA A 100 14.05 -6.89 14.93
CA ALA A 100 12.71 -6.48 15.35
C ALA A 100 11.61 -7.10 14.47
N GLU A 101 10.52 -7.51 15.09
CA GLU A 101 9.34 -8.03 14.39
C GLU A 101 8.43 -6.87 13.95
N GLY A 102 8.24 -6.73 12.63
CA GLY A 102 7.49 -5.62 12.05
C GLY A 102 6.03 -5.54 12.52
N GLU A 103 5.37 -6.67 12.78
CA GLU A 103 4.00 -6.70 13.28
C GLU A 103 3.87 -6.05 14.66
N SER A 104 4.81 -6.34 15.57
CA SER A 104 4.84 -5.74 16.89
C SER A 104 5.06 -4.22 16.81
N ILE A 105 5.96 -3.77 15.93
CA ILE A 105 6.22 -2.34 15.74
C ILE A 105 4.96 -1.61 15.28
N VAL A 106 4.23 -2.16 14.30
CA VAL A 106 2.99 -1.54 13.82
C VAL A 106 1.93 -1.47 14.93
N LEU A 107 1.79 -2.51 15.74
CA LEU A 107 0.84 -2.51 16.87
C LEU A 107 1.19 -1.46 17.92
N TYR A 108 2.45 -1.35 18.32
CA TYR A 108 2.88 -0.33 19.28
C TYR A 108 2.75 1.09 18.72
N LEU A 109 3.00 1.28 17.42
CA LEU A 109 2.78 2.55 16.76
C LEU A 109 1.29 2.91 16.69
N ASP A 110 0.41 1.94 16.42
CA ASP A 110 -1.04 2.14 16.44
C ASP A 110 -1.54 2.53 17.84
N GLU A 111 -1.04 1.87 18.90
CA GLU A 111 -1.32 2.25 20.30
C GLU A 111 -0.84 3.68 20.61
N ALA A 112 0.29 4.09 20.03
CA ALA A 112 0.80 5.46 20.11
C ALA A 112 0.08 6.46 19.17
N GLY A 113 -0.94 6.03 18.42
CA GLY A 113 -1.72 6.86 17.50
C GLY A 113 -1.05 7.12 16.13
N VAL A 114 -0.04 6.32 15.77
CA VAL A 114 0.72 6.42 14.52
C VAL A 114 0.35 5.27 13.58
N ALA A 115 -0.44 5.60 12.55
CA ALA A 115 -0.82 4.64 11.52
C ALA A 115 0.37 4.36 10.57
N CYS A 116 0.74 3.09 10.44
CA CYS A 116 1.78 2.63 9.51
C CYS A 116 1.44 1.24 8.96
N SER A 117 2.24 0.73 8.02
CA SER A 117 2.01 -0.55 7.37
C SER A 117 3.31 -1.33 7.26
N THR A 118 3.25 -2.64 7.50
CA THR A 118 4.34 -3.55 7.10
C THR A 118 4.25 -3.83 5.60
N GLY A 119 5.39 -3.93 4.92
CA GLY A 119 5.48 -4.13 3.46
C GLY A 119 4.90 -5.44 2.92
N SER A 120 4.23 -6.24 3.74
CA SER A 120 3.55 -7.48 3.38
C SER A 120 2.04 -7.24 3.33
N ALA A 121 1.45 -7.48 2.15
CA ALA A 121 0.01 -7.36 1.88
C ALA A 121 -0.88 -8.33 2.70
N CYS A 122 -0.32 -9.14 3.59
CA CYS A 122 -1.02 -10.10 4.44
C CYS A 122 -0.20 -10.36 5.72
N THR A 123 -0.57 -9.75 6.85
CA THR A 123 -0.10 -10.17 8.18
C THR A 123 -1.25 -10.62 9.10
N SER A 124 -2.49 -10.69 8.59
CA SER A 124 -3.66 -11.12 9.38
C SER A 124 -4.08 -12.59 9.20
N LEU A 125 -3.42 -13.38 8.34
CA LEU A 125 -3.86 -14.76 8.04
C LEU A 125 -2.86 -15.87 8.36
N ARG A 126 -1.64 -15.58 8.86
CA ARG A 126 -0.60 -16.61 9.01
C ARG A 126 -0.42 -17.18 10.42
N GLN A 127 -1.06 -16.63 11.45
CA GLN A 127 -0.82 -17.09 12.84
C GLN A 127 -1.69 -18.28 13.30
N LYS A 128 -2.66 -18.78 12.52
CA LYS A 128 -3.55 -19.89 12.98
C LYS A 128 -3.04 -21.31 12.73
N HIS A 129 -1.86 -21.54 12.17
CA HIS A 129 -1.43 -22.91 11.81
C HIS A 129 -0.26 -23.52 12.60
N ASN A 130 0.41 -22.78 13.50
CA ASN A 130 1.60 -23.31 14.18
C ASN A 130 1.39 -23.83 15.60
N GLN A 131 0.17 -23.75 16.16
CA GLN A 131 -0.08 -24.16 17.55
C GLN A 131 -0.69 -25.57 17.72
N LYS A 132 -1.00 -26.29 16.62
CA LYS A 132 -1.57 -27.65 16.67
C LYS A 132 -0.61 -28.80 16.31
N ARG A 133 0.67 -28.53 16.04
CA ARG A 133 1.63 -29.60 15.68
C ARG A 133 2.46 -30.17 16.83
N HIS A 134 2.31 -29.66 18.05
CA HIS A 134 3.13 -30.11 19.20
C HIS A 134 2.41 -31.05 20.20
N ARG A 135 1.27 -31.66 19.84
CA ARG A 135 0.49 -32.55 20.74
C ARG A 135 0.16 -33.95 20.20
N LEU A 136 0.78 -34.43 19.13
CA LEU A 136 0.48 -35.77 18.57
C LEU A 136 1.71 -36.69 18.43
N CYS A 137 2.77 -36.41 19.19
CA CYS A 137 3.95 -37.28 19.23
C CYS A 137 4.38 -37.49 20.68
N ASN A 138 3.50 -38.13 21.46
CA ASN A 138 3.79 -38.84 22.70
C ASN A 138 2.45 -39.33 23.27
N GLU A 139 2.01 -40.50 22.82
CA GLU A 139 1.18 -41.46 23.57
C GLU A 139 0.81 -42.60 22.62
N GLY A 140 1.76 -43.53 22.48
CA GLY A 140 1.49 -44.89 22.08
C GLY A 140 2.41 -45.76 22.91
N PHE A 141 1.88 -46.45 23.91
CA PHE A 141 2.38 -47.71 24.49
C PHE A 141 1.41 -48.17 25.60
N ALA A 142 1.04 -49.46 25.52
CA ALA A 142 0.09 -50.25 26.32
C ALA A 142 -1.36 -50.28 25.81
#